data_AF-A0A9W9BKF4-F1
#
_entry.id   AF-A0A9W9BKF4-F1
#
_cell.length_a   1.000
_cell.length_b   1.000
_cell.length_c   1.000
_cell.angle_alpha   90.00
_cell.angle_beta   90.00
_cell.angle_gamma   90.00
#
_symmetry.space_group_name_H-M   'P 1'
#
loop_
_entity.id
_entity.type
_entity.pdbx_description
1 polymer ?
#
loop_
_entity_poly.entity_id
_entity_poly.type
_entity_poly.pdbx_seq_one_letter_code
_entity_poly.pdbx_strand_id
1 'polypeptide(L)'
;MSTTVTHVFITATNKLEPDDKHARKRIRKQAMSKSAQARKKRGGYGQHNLIQYPAEYLPCGGSKSEPQVSVKALIPASLASSSYEKMRIRYNFDLLDLSQLTSFHISYATANILANKPTMLTEVLGHRDWSYLNYLPGRIGHNSALDKAAACVAARAQQWLSSPSDPVSSSILKLYSSALAALQAELQCPNACLRPDVLCATQLLGIYELLKMSTEDAWRYHSTGATALIKLRGPGRCETDFEKALVLSHVGQIFHEALNINQTCFLSDDPWQAALRSIPTTDNLFSDRSEPIISLLTTVCRVPEYFYKTTQIICVTRHDTPAGLVDDVKNNLQLLRLQLLHWYETFFGPASSDYPKVAIDKDRKHEALGFSFAVSIILNRLLFCLDPVENAPCEETAQNSALKILMIANQELSAVSQAELFMAIKFKVAKVTLATAERWRDWRLSACAQSGLLTESLIMPKNIFVDWCQRMGWETPRQP
;
A
#
# COMPACT_ATOMS: atom_id res chain seq x y z
N MET A 1 11.19 -16.74 27.24
CA MET A 1 10.58 -17.84 26.46
C MET A 1 10.43 -17.34 25.03
N SER A 2 11.10 -18.00 24.07
CA SER A 2 11.22 -17.55 22.69
C SER A 2 9.90 -17.77 21.94
N THR A 3 9.16 -16.70 21.68
CA THR A 3 7.98 -16.71 20.81
C THR A 3 8.43 -16.80 19.36
N THR A 4 8.42 -18.00 18.80
CA THR A 4 8.55 -18.22 17.36
C THR A 4 7.34 -17.60 16.66
N VAL A 5 7.52 -16.41 16.09
CA VAL A 5 6.54 -15.79 15.20
C VAL A 5 6.57 -16.59 13.89
N THR A 6 5.60 -17.48 13.73
CA THR A 6 5.39 -18.23 12.49
C THR A 6 4.86 -17.26 11.44
N HIS A 7 5.75 -16.63 10.67
CA HIS A 7 5.35 -15.84 9.50
C HIS A 7 4.79 -16.81 8.45
N VAL A 8 3.47 -16.77 8.24
CA VAL A 8 2.82 -17.57 7.19
C VAL A 8 3.16 -16.93 5.84
N PHE A 9 4.04 -17.57 5.09
CA PHE A 9 4.29 -17.21 3.70
C PHE A 9 3.32 -17.97 2.79
N ILE A 10 2.88 -17.37 1.67
CA ILE A 10 2.05 -18.10 0.69
C ILE A 10 2.85 -19.30 0.19
N THR A 11 2.25 -20.48 0.31
CA THR A 11 2.82 -21.71 -0.27
C THR A 11 2.16 -21.98 -1.61
N ALA A 12 2.90 -22.54 -2.57
CA ALA A 12 2.38 -22.93 -3.89
C ALA A 12 1.20 -23.94 -3.82
N THR A 13 0.89 -24.44 -2.63
CA THR A 13 -0.05 -25.54 -2.40
C THR A 13 -1.34 -25.13 -1.69
N ASN A 14 -1.71 -23.84 -1.59
CA ASN A 14 -2.95 -23.34 -0.95
C ASN A 14 -4.04 -24.42 -0.87
N LYS A 15 -4.11 -25.16 0.26
CA LYS A 15 -5.03 -26.29 0.41
C LYS A 15 -6.43 -25.71 0.65
N LEU A 16 -7.09 -25.35 -0.44
CA LEU A 16 -8.51 -24.99 -0.52
C LEU A 16 -9.32 -26.13 -1.16
N GLU A 17 -8.83 -27.37 -1.17
CA GLU A 17 -9.66 -28.52 -1.53
C GLU A 17 -10.37 -29.08 -0.28
N PRO A 18 -11.70 -29.31 -0.32
CA PRO A 18 -12.36 -30.13 0.68
C PRO A 18 -11.82 -31.56 0.59
N ASP A 19 -11.37 -32.11 1.72
CA ASP A 19 -10.73 -33.43 1.81
C ASP A 19 -11.67 -34.59 1.41
N ASP A 20 -12.98 -34.32 1.30
CA ASP A 20 -14.00 -35.28 0.95
C ASP A 20 -14.16 -35.49 -0.58
N LYS A 21 -13.88 -36.72 -1.03
CA LYS A 21 -14.05 -37.20 -2.40
C LYS A 21 -15.51 -37.13 -2.88
N HIS A 22 -16.48 -37.27 -1.98
CA HIS A 22 -17.91 -37.13 -2.30
C HIS A 22 -18.30 -35.68 -2.53
N ALA A 23 -17.82 -34.75 -1.70
CA ALA A 23 -17.98 -33.30 -1.91
C ALA A 23 -17.44 -32.86 -3.28
N ARG A 24 -16.24 -33.31 -3.67
CA ARG A 24 -15.66 -33.02 -5.00
C ARG A 24 -16.51 -33.54 -6.16
N LYS A 25 -17.07 -34.75 -6.04
CA LYS A 25 -17.97 -35.32 -7.06
C LYS A 25 -19.28 -34.53 -7.18
N ARG A 26 -19.83 -34.05 -6.06
CA ARG A 26 -21.04 -33.21 -6.03
C ARG A 26 -20.80 -31.83 -6.64
N ILE A 27 -19.69 -31.17 -6.30
CA ILE A 27 -19.32 -29.85 -6.85
C ILE A 27 -19.13 -29.94 -8.36
N ARG A 28 -18.39 -30.94 -8.86
CA ARG A 28 -18.22 -31.17 -10.32
C ARG A 28 -19.55 -31.44 -11.01
N LYS A 29 -20.43 -32.24 -10.40
CA LYS A 29 -21.77 -32.53 -10.96
C LYS A 29 -22.64 -31.28 -11.04
N GLN A 30 -22.63 -30.42 -10.01
CA GLN A 30 -23.38 -29.15 -10.02
C GLN A 30 -22.80 -28.13 -11.01
N ALA A 31 -21.47 -28.00 -11.10
CA ALA A 31 -20.83 -27.12 -12.06
C ALA A 31 -21.15 -27.53 -13.50
N MET A 32 -21.03 -28.82 -13.82
CA MET A 32 -21.38 -29.36 -15.14
C MET A 32 -22.86 -29.22 -15.47
N SER A 33 -23.75 -29.37 -14.48
CA SER A 33 -25.19 -29.17 -14.65
C SER A 33 -25.54 -27.72 -15.01
N LYS A 34 -24.88 -26.73 -14.37
CA LYS A 34 -25.10 -25.30 -14.67
C LYS A 34 -24.58 -24.95 -16.07
N SER A 35 -23.41 -25.45 -16.45
CA SER A 35 -22.86 -25.24 -17.80
C SER A 35 -23.72 -25.91 -18.89
N ALA A 36 -24.27 -27.09 -18.62
CA ALA A 36 -25.20 -27.77 -19.53
C ALA A 36 -26.51 -27.00 -19.71
N GLN A 37 -27.10 -26.49 -18.62
CA GLN A 37 -28.32 -25.65 -18.67
C GLN A 37 -28.08 -24.32 -19.41
N ALA A 38 -26.92 -23.68 -19.21
CA ALA A 38 -26.55 -22.46 -19.92
C ALA A 38 -26.38 -22.69 -21.43
N ARG A 39 -25.79 -23.82 -21.83
CA ARG A 39 -25.68 -24.23 -23.25
C ARG A 39 -27.03 -24.55 -23.88
N LYS A 40 -27.95 -25.14 -23.11
CA LYS A 40 -29.33 -25.42 -23.56
C LYS A 40 -30.14 -24.14 -23.80
N LYS A 41 -29.94 -23.10 -22.96
CA LYS A 41 -30.54 -21.77 -23.16
C LYS A 41 -29.98 -21.02 -24.37
N ARG A 42 -28.73 -21.30 -24.78
CA ARG A 42 -28.08 -20.68 -25.95
C ARG A 42 -28.26 -21.47 -27.25
N GLY A 43 -29.10 -22.50 -27.27
CA GLY A 43 -29.43 -23.27 -28.47
C GLY A 43 -28.33 -24.23 -28.99
N GLY A 44 -27.16 -24.29 -28.34
CA GLY A 44 -26.02 -25.12 -28.78
C GLY A 44 -25.96 -26.53 -28.16
N TYR A 45 -27.04 -27.02 -27.56
CA TYR A 45 -27.03 -28.32 -26.88
C TYR A 45 -27.15 -29.46 -27.89
N GLY A 46 -26.07 -30.24 -28.06
CA GLY A 46 -26.02 -31.38 -28.99
C GLY A 46 -25.27 -31.12 -30.29
N GLN A 47 -24.75 -29.91 -30.52
CA GLN A 47 -23.89 -29.60 -31.65
C GLN A 47 -22.44 -29.98 -31.30
N HIS A 48 -22.02 -31.19 -31.67
CA HIS A 48 -20.60 -31.57 -31.70
C HIS A 48 -20.19 -31.81 -33.15
N ASN A 49 -19.04 -31.25 -33.51
CA ASN A 49 -18.34 -31.36 -34.80
C ASN A 49 -18.79 -30.43 -35.93
N LEU A 50 -18.63 -29.11 -35.74
CA LEU A 50 -18.46 -28.20 -36.87
C LEU A 50 -17.07 -27.59 -36.80
N ILE A 51 -16.21 -28.02 -37.74
CA ILE A 51 -14.92 -27.40 -38.04
C ILE A 51 -15.22 -25.99 -38.56
N GLN A 52 -14.73 -24.96 -37.87
CA GLN A 52 -14.84 -23.58 -38.34
C GLN A 52 -13.60 -23.22 -39.16
N TYR A 53 -13.82 -22.90 -40.44
CA TYR A 53 -12.79 -22.27 -41.30
C TYR A 53 -12.79 -20.75 -41.09
N PRO A 54 -11.64 -20.06 -41.27
CA PRO A 54 -11.55 -18.62 -41.11
C PRO A 54 -12.23 -17.91 -42.28
N ALA A 55 -13.08 -16.91 -42.00
CA ALA A 55 -13.64 -16.03 -43.00
C ALA A 55 -12.71 -14.83 -43.26
N GLU A 56 -12.41 -14.59 -44.53
CA GLU A 56 -11.53 -13.56 -45.05
C GLU A 56 -12.15 -12.15 -45.01
N TYR A 57 -11.24 -11.16 -45.07
CA TYR A 57 -11.42 -9.72 -44.99
C TYR A 57 -12.32 -9.10 -46.07
N LEU A 58 -13.09 -8.07 -45.70
CA LEU A 58 -13.34 -6.90 -46.55
C LEU A 58 -13.46 -5.60 -45.70
N PRO A 59 -12.92 -4.45 -46.16
CA PRO A 59 -12.87 -3.20 -45.39
C PRO A 59 -13.98 -2.21 -45.79
N CYS A 60 -14.45 -1.38 -44.85
CA CYS A 60 -15.19 -0.17 -45.22
C CYS A 60 -15.12 0.95 -44.17
N GLY A 61 -14.60 2.11 -44.58
CA GLY A 61 -15.23 3.43 -44.40
C GLY A 61 -15.06 4.16 -43.06
N GLY A 62 -14.25 5.22 -43.07
CA GLY A 62 -13.88 6.05 -41.91
C GLY A 62 -14.98 6.87 -41.22
N SER A 63 -14.69 7.24 -39.97
CA SER A 63 -15.16 8.46 -39.32
C SER A 63 -14.12 8.90 -38.26
N LYS A 64 -14.19 10.18 -37.89
CA LYS A 64 -13.08 11.04 -37.45
C LYS A 64 -12.51 10.70 -36.06
N SER A 65 -11.18 10.85 -35.96
CA SER A 65 -10.33 10.56 -34.81
C SER A 65 -10.35 11.67 -33.73
N GLU A 66 -10.65 11.28 -32.49
CA GLU A 66 -10.09 11.91 -31.29
C GLU A 66 -8.81 11.14 -30.88
N PRO A 67 -7.81 11.77 -30.24
CA PRO A 67 -6.52 11.14 -30.01
C PRO A 67 -6.60 10.15 -28.84
N GLN A 68 -6.98 8.90 -29.13
CA GLN A 68 -6.65 7.78 -28.25
C GLN A 68 -5.15 7.53 -28.31
N VAL A 69 -4.47 7.71 -27.17
CA VAL A 69 -3.08 7.28 -26.98
C VAL A 69 -3.05 5.76 -27.02
N SER A 70 -2.80 5.22 -28.22
CA SER A 70 -2.59 3.79 -28.45
C SER A 70 -1.16 3.43 -28.01
N VAL A 71 -1.02 2.87 -26.81
CA VAL A 71 0.20 2.15 -26.42
C VAL A 71 0.20 0.79 -27.13
N LYS A 72 0.38 0.80 -28.45
CA LYS A 72 0.68 -0.39 -29.27
C LYS A 72 1.92 -0.10 -30.13
N ALA A 73 3.05 0.12 -29.49
CA ALA A 73 4.33 -0.03 -30.16
C ALA A 73 4.75 -1.51 -30.02
N LEU A 74 4.69 -2.28 -31.12
CA LEU A 74 5.40 -3.56 -31.17
C LEU A 74 6.90 -3.27 -30.98
N ILE A 75 7.50 -3.82 -29.93
CA ILE A 75 8.94 -3.67 -29.69
C ILE A 75 9.68 -4.44 -30.79
N PRO A 76 10.56 -3.78 -31.59
CA PRO A 76 11.32 -4.46 -32.64
C PRO A 76 12.20 -5.56 -32.06
N ALA A 77 12.17 -6.74 -32.67
CA ALA A 77 13.02 -7.87 -32.32
C ALA A 77 14.46 -7.66 -32.85
N SER A 78 15.19 -6.66 -32.34
CA SER A 78 16.65 -6.64 -32.45
C SER A 78 17.26 -7.60 -31.42
N LEU A 79 18.51 -8.06 -31.62
CA LEU A 79 19.17 -9.02 -30.73
C LEU A 79 19.05 -8.54 -29.27
N ALA A 80 18.18 -9.21 -28.50
CA ALA A 80 18.00 -8.93 -27.09
C ALA A 80 19.32 -9.17 -26.35
N SER A 81 20.02 -8.09 -26.05
CA SER A 81 21.39 -8.10 -25.53
C SER A 81 21.47 -8.53 -24.07
N SER A 82 20.37 -8.44 -23.32
CA SER A 82 20.29 -8.80 -21.90
C SER A 82 19.13 -9.73 -21.59
N SER A 83 19.18 -10.39 -20.44
CA SER A 83 18.08 -11.21 -19.92
C SER A 83 16.81 -10.39 -19.67
N TYR A 84 16.95 -9.11 -19.28
CA TYR A 84 15.83 -8.17 -19.15
C TYR A 84 15.14 -7.92 -20.49
N GLU A 85 15.91 -7.65 -21.55
CA GLU A 85 15.39 -7.42 -22.89
C GLU A 85 14.64 -8.63 -23.43
N LYS A 86 15.18 -9.84 -23.20
CA LYS A 86 14.51 -11.10 -23.56
C LYS A 86 13.17 -11.26 -22.85
N MET A 87 13.11 -10.94 -21.56
CA MET A 87 11.86 -10.97 -20.78
C MET A 87 10.85 -9.95 -21.33
N ARG A 88 11.29 -8.70 -21.56
CA ARG A 88 10.45 -7.62 -22.08
C ARG A 88 9.81 -7.99 -23.42
N ILE A 89 10.60 -8.51 -24.35
CA ILE A 89 10.09 -8.98 -25.66
C ILE A 89 9.15 -10.17 -25.49
N ARG A 90 9.52 -11.17 -24.67
CA ARG A 90 8.74 -12.40 -24.48
C ARG A 90 7.33 -12.13 -23.94
N TYR A 91 7.20 -11.20 -23.00
CA TYR A 91 5.92 -10.88 -22.37
C TYR A 91 5.29 -9.60 -22.91
N ASN A 92 5.93 -8.94 -23.89
CA ASN A 92 5.50 -7.68 -24.48
C ASN A 92 5.17 -6.60 -23.42
N PHE A 93 5.97 -6.51 -22.37
CA PHE A 93 5.72 -5.60 -21.25
C PHE A 93 7.05 -5.16 -20.61
N ASP A 94 7.19 -3.85 -20.36
CA ASP A 94 8.33 -3.27 -19.66
C ASP A 94 7.98 -3.06 -18.19
N LEU A 95 8.68 -3.75 -17.27
CA LEU A 95 8.39 -3.66 -15.84
C LEU A 95 8.56 -2.23 -15.30
N LEU A 96 9.37 -1.38 -15.93
CA LEU A 96 9.54 0.02 -15.53
C LEU A 96 8.22 0.81 -15.62
N ASP A 97 7.26 0.38 -16.44
CA ASP A 97 5.94 1.02 -16.54
C ASP A 97 5.09 0.83 -15.27
N LEU A 98 5.47 -0.07 -14.36
CA LEU A 98 4.82 -0.30 -13.07
C LEU A 98 5.38 0.54 -11.92
N SER A 99 6.30 1.48 -12.19
CA SER A 99 6.97 2.29 -11.16
C SER A 99 6.00 3.00 -10.20
N GLN A 100 4.87 3.50 -10.71
CA GLN A 100 3.80 4.08 -9.88
C GLN A 100 3.26 3.14 -8.80
N LEU A 101 3.22 1.83 -9.06
CA LEU A 101 2.77 0.81 -8.11
C LEU A 101 3.83 0.44 -7.06
N THR A 102 5.00 1.07 -7.11
CA THR A 102 6.05 0.92 -6.09
C THR A 102 6.07 2.08 -5.10
N SER A 103 5.23 3.09 -5.29
CA SER A 103 5.10 4.21 -4.36
C SER A 103 4.72 3.73 -2.96
N PHE A 104 5.26 4.39 -1.95
CA PHE A 104 4.96 4.12 -0.54
C PHE A 104 3.49 4.38 -0.17
N HIS A 105 2.72 5.02 -1.06
CA HIS A 105 1.28 5.23 -0.89
C HIS A 105 0.43 4.00 -1.28
N ILE A 106 1.01 2.99 -1.93
CA ILE A 106 0.29 1.79 -2.36
C ILE A 106 -0.08 0.89 -1.18
N SER A 107 -1.33 0.44 -1.16
CA SER A 107 -1.88 -0.44 -0.13
C SER A 107 -2.87 -1.44 -0.71
N TYR A 108 -3.38 -2.38 0.09
CA TYR A 108 -4.44 -3.28 -0.39
C TYR A 108 -5.72 -2.53 -0.83
N ALA A 109 -6.00 -1.34 -0.29
CA ALA A 109 -7.11 -0.52 -0.77
C ALA A 109 -6.99 -0.21 -2.28
N THR A 110 -5.75 -0.13 -2.79
CA THR A 110 -5.45 0.01 -4.21
C THR A 110 -5.93 -1.20 -5.02
N ALA A 111 -5.74 -2.44 -4.53
CA ALA A 111 -6.24 -3.64 -5.21
C ALA A 111 -7.76 -3.65 -5.34
N ASN A 112 -8.48 -3.27 -4.27
CA ASN A 112 -9.93 -3.16 -4.31
C ASN A 112 -10.41 -2.08 -5.29
N ILE A 113 -9.70 -0.96 -5.41
CA ILE A 113 -10.03 0.08 -6.38
C ILE A 113 -9.81 -0.43 -7.82
N LEU A 114 -8.64 -1.02 -8.08
CA LEU A 114 -8.32 -1.62 -9.38
C LEU A 114 -9.30 -2.74 -9.75
N ALA A 115 -9.80 -3.48 -8.76
CA ALA A 115 -10.81 -4.50 -8.97
C ALA A 115 -12.16 -3.94 -9.45
N ASN A 116 -12.56 -2.80 -8.87
CA ASN A 116 -13.83 -2.15 -9.19
C ASN A 116 -13.74 -1.29 -10.46
N LYS A 117 -12.55 -0.79 -10.80
CA LYS A 117 -12.29 0.08 -11.95
C LYS A 117 -11.01 -0.34 -12.69
N PRO A 118 -11.03 -1.43 -13.48
CA PRO A 118 -9.82 -1.99 -14.07
C PRO A 118 -9.10 -1.11 -15.09
N THR A 119 -9.80 -0.14 -15.69
CA THR A 119 -9.26 0.82 -16.65
C THR A 119 -8.29 1.82 -16.02
N MET A 120 -8.37 2.04 -14.71
CA MET A 120 -7.47 2.95 -13.98
C MET A 120 -6.01 2.53 -14.07
N LEU A 121 -5.75 1.22 -14.19
CA LEU A 121 -4.37 0.76 -14.34
C LEU A 121 -3.76 1.34 -15.62
N THR A 122 -4.51 1.42 -16.72
CA THR A 122 -4.02 2.00 -17.99
C THR A 122 -3.71 3.49 -17.86
N GLU A 123 -4.39 4.21 -16.98
CA GLU A 123 -4.16 5.63 -16.71
C GLU A 123 -2.97 5.87 -15.78
N VAL A 124 -2.66 4.90 -14.92
CA VAL A 124 -1.52 4.94 -13.99
C VAL A 124 -0.25 4.43 -14.67
N LEU A 125 -0.36 3.47 -15.59
CA LEU A 125 0.74 2.97 -16.40
C LEU A 125 1.18 4.02 -17.44
N GLY A 126 2.49 4.15 -17.66
CA GLY A 126 3.06 5.05 -18.67
C GLY A 126 3.72 6.31 -18.11
N HIS A 127 3.45 6.66 -16.85
CA HIS A 127 4.22 7.65 -16.10
C HIS A 127 5.34 6.95 -15.31
N ARG A 128 6.58 7.04 -15.80
CA ARG A 128 7.73 6.40 -15.17
C ARG A 128 8.34 7.28 -14.09
N ASP A 129 8.19 6.86 -12.84
CA ASP A 129 8.88 7.46 -11.69
C ASP A 129 10.13 6.66 -11.32
N TRP A 130 11.01 7.31 -10.55
CA TRP A 130 12.16 6.62 -9.96
C TRP A 130 11.67 5.57 -8.95
N SER A 131 12.13 4.33 -9.13
CA SER A 131 11.82 3.21 -8.25
C SER A 131 12.92 2.15 -8.28
N TYR A 132 12.78 1.11 -7.45
CA TYR A 132 13.68 -0.04 -7.54
C TYR A 132 13.60 -0.77 -8.90
N LEU A 133 12.54 -0.54 -9.69
CA LEU A 133 12.38 -1.15 -11.02
C LEU A 133 13.44 -0.65 -12.01
N ASN A 134 13.96 0.57 -11.84
CA ASN A 134 15.02 1.13 -12.69
C ASN A 134 16.32 0.31 -12.65
N TYR A 135 16.50 -0.53 -11.63
CA TYR A 135 17.68 -1.39 -11.46
C TYR A 135 17.49 -2.80 -12.02
N LEU A 136 16.27 -3.18 -12.40
CA LEU A 136 15.99 -4.51 -12.95
C LEU A 136 16.79 -4.85 -14.22
N PRO A 137 17.01 -3.93 -15.19
CA PRO A 137 17.78 -4.24 -16.38
C PRO A 137 19.17 -4.82 -16.10
N GLY A 138 19.84 -4.36 -15.03
CA GLY A 138 21.14 -4.87 -14.60
C GLY A 138 21.10 -6.10 -13.69
N ARG A 139 19.92 -6.50 -13.21
CA ARG A 139 19.75 -7.58 -12.21
C ARG A 139 19.11 -8.83 -12.77
N ILE A 140 18.17 -8.70 -13.71
CA ILE A 140 17.55 -9.86 -14.35
C ILE A 140 18.62 -10.70 -15.06
N GLY A 141 18.59 -12.01 -14.82
CA GLY A 141 19.58 -13.00 -15.27
C GLY A 141 20.54 -13.48 -14.17
N HIS A 142 20.53 -12.88 -12.98
CA HIS A 142 21.50 -13.18 -11.91
C HIS A 142 20.89 -13.85 -10.67
N ASN A 143 19.56 -13.85 -10.52
CA ASN A 143 18.87 -14.49 -9.41
C ASN A 143 17.57 -15.18 -9.87
N SER A 144 17.44 -16.48 -9.58
CA SER A 144 16.31 -17.29 -10.09
C SER A 144 14.95 -16.83 -9.55
N ALA A 145 14.87 -16.43 -8.28
CA ALA A 145 13.62 -15.96 -7.69
C ALA A 145 13.19 -14.63 -8.31
N LEU A 146 14.13 -13.68 -8.45
CA LEU A 146 13.87 -12.39 -9.09
C LEU A 146 13.44 -12.55 -10.55
N ASP A 147 14.14 -13.38 -11.33
CA ASP A 147 13.83 -13.61 -12.75
C ASP A 147 12.43 -14.20 -12.95
N LYS A 148 12.06 -15.18 -12.11
CA LYS A 148 10.74 -15.81 -12.16
C LYS A 148 9.64 -14.86 -11.69
N ALA A 149 9.89 -14.06 -10.66
CA ALA A 149 8.94 -13.05 -10.20
C ALA A 149 8.71 -11.98 -11.27
N ALA A 150 9.79 -11.46 -11.87
CA ALA A 150 9.74 -10.49 -12.97
C ALA A 150 8.96 -11.01 -14.17
N ALA A 151 9.24 -12.25 -14.61
CA ALA A 151 8.51 -12.91 -15.69
C ALA A 151 7.00 -13.07 -15.37
N CYS A 152 6.68 -13.45 -14.13
CA CYS A 152 5.30 -13.62 -13.68
C CYS A 152 4.53 -12.29 -13.68
N VAL A 153 5.12 -11.22 -13.16
CA VAL A 153 4.52 -9.88 -13.13
C VAL A 153 4.32 -9.34 -14.53
N ALA A 154 5.35 -9.43 -15.40
CA ALA A 154 5.27 -8.96 -16.78
C ALA A 154 4.13 -9.66 -17.54
N ALA A 155 4.04 -10.99 -17.41
CA ALA A 155 2.96 -11.76 -18.03
C ALA A 155 1.57 -11.35 -17.50
N ARG A 156 1.45 -11.12 -16.19
CA ARG A 156 0.17 -10.71 -15.58
C ARG A 156 -0.25 -9.31 -16.00
N ALA A 157 0.68 -8.36 -16.01
CA ALA A 157 0.44 -6.98 -16.42
C ALA A 157 0.02 -6.92 -17.89
N GLN A 158 0.69 -7.68 -18.76
CA GLN A 158 0.30 -7.76 -20.17
C GLN A 158 -1.09 -8.37 -20.37
N GLN A 159 -1.41 -9.44 -19.63
CA GLN A 159 -2.75 -10.02 -19.67
C GLN A 159 -3.81 -8.99 -19.25
N TRP A 160 -3.53 -8.21 -18.19
CA TRP A 160 -4.43 -7.17 -17.74
C TRP A 160 -4.67 -6.12 -18.82
N LEU A 161 -3.60 -5.58 -19.41
CA LEU A 161 -3.72 -4.58 -20.47
C LEU A 161 -4.48 -5.08 -21.70
N SER A 162 -4.34 -6.37 -22.01
CA SER A 162 -5.01 -6.98 -23.17
C SER A 162 -6.48 -7.32 -22.86
N SER A 163 -6.77 -7.76 -21.64
CA SER A 163 -8.07 -8.30 -21.22
C SER A 163 -8.25 -8.17 -19.70
N PRO A 164 -8.59 -6.97 -19.19
CA PRO A 164 -8.56 -6.67 -17.75
C PRO A 164 -9.59 -7.46 -16.95
N SER A 165 -10.70 -7.83 -17.58
CA SER A 165 -11.80 -8.58 -16.96
C SER A 165 -11.62 -10.09 -17.03
N ASP A 166 -10.59 -10.59 -17.73
CA ASP A 166 -10.39 -12.02 -17.89
C ASP A 166 -9.72 -12.64 -16.66
N PRO A 167 -10.11 -13.88 -16.31
CA PRO A 167 -9.43 -14.59 -15.23
C PRO A 167 -7.96 -14.82 -15.57
N VAL A 168 -7.13 -14.90 -14.53
CA VAL A 168 -5.69 -15.17 -14.69
C VAL A 168 -5.50 -16.51 -15.40
N SER A 169 -4.71 -16.50 -16.47
CA SER A 169 -4.50 -17.70 -17.29
C SER A 169 -3.71 -18.77 -16.55
N SER A 170 -3.92 -20.04 -16.93
CA SER A 170 -3.20 -21.16 -16.32
C SER A 170 -1.69 -21.11 -16.52
N SER A 171 -1.21 -20.49 -17.61
CA SER A 171 0.22 -20.27 -17.85
C SER A 171 0.80 -19.24 -16.88
N ILE A 172 0.08 -18.16 -16.59
CA ILE A 172 0.50 -17.15 -15.60
C ILE A 172 0.49 -17.72 -14.19
N LEU A 173 -0.51 -18.54 -13.84
CA LEU A 173 -0.54 -19.23 -12.53
C LEU A 173 0.64 -20.20 -12.36
N LYS A 174 1.10 -20.85 -13.43
CA LYS A 174 2.32 -21.68 -13.41
C LYS A 174 3.58 -20.83 -13.20
N LEU A 175 3.68 -19.65 -13.83
CA LEU A 175 4.78 -18.71 -13.60
C LEU A 175 4.81 -18.27 -12.13
N TYR A 176 3.64 -17.92 -11.58
CA TYR A 176 3.52 -17.53 -10.17
C TYR A 176 3.95 -18.64 -9.22
N SER A 177 3.45 -19.86 -9.46
CA SER A 177 3.82 -21.03 -8.65
C SER A 177 5.34 -21.32 -8.70
N SER A 178 5.95 -21.15 -9.88
CA SER A 178 7.40 -21.29 -10.07
C SER A 178 8.19 -20.21 -9.35
N ALA A 179 7.72 -18.96 -9.39
CA ALA A 179 8.32 -17.83 -8.68
C ALA A 179 8.26 -18.01 -7.17
N LEU A 180 7.10 -18.44 -6.63
CA LEU A 180 6.95 -18.78 -5.22
C LEU A 180 7.91 -19.88 -4.79
N ALA A 181 8.01 -20.98 -5.55
CA ALA A 181 8.91 -22.08 -5.21
C ALA A 181 10.39 -21.64 -5.20
N ALA A 182 10.79 -20.78 -6.15
CA ALA A 182 12.15 -20.23 -6.18
C ALA A 182 12.42 -19.27 -5.02
N LEU A 183 11.48 -18.38 -4.72
CA LEU A 183 11.60 -17.47 -3.59
C LEU A 183 11.69 -18.22 -2.26
N GLN A 184 10.87 -19.25 -2.08
CA GLN A 184 10.92 -20.11 -0.89
C GLN A 184 12.28 -20.81 -0.73
N ALA A 185 12.86 -21.29 -1.82
CA ALA A 185 14.20 -21.91 -1.79
C ALA A 185 15.28 -20.91 -1.34
N GLU A 186 15.21 -19.66 -1.80
CA GLU A 186 16.13 -18.59 -1.36
C GLU A 186 15.92 -18.24 0.13
N LEU A 187 14.66 -18.16 0.57
CA LEU A 187 14.31 -17.85 1.97
C LEU A 187 14.79 -18.92 2.96
N GLN A 188 14.91 -20.18 2.52
CA GLN A 188 15.41 -21.28 3.35
C GLN A 188 16.94 -21.24 3.53
N CYS A 189 17.65 -20.42 2.76
CA CYS A 189 19.10 -20.27 2.86
C CYS A 189 19.47 -19.01 3.68
N PRO A 190 20.14 -19.15 4.85
CA PRO A 190 20.38 -18.04 5.79
C PRO A 190 21.10 -16.81 5.19
N ASN A 191 22.01 -17.01 4.24
CA ASN A 191 22.72 -15.91 3.59
C ASN A 191 22.02 -15.41 2.33
N ALA A 192 21.34 -16.30 1.60
CA ALA A 192 20.69 -15.92 0.36
C ALA A 192 19.43 -15.07 0.63
N CYS A 193 18.69 -15.36 1.71
CA CYS A 193 17.50 -14.60 2.09
C CYS A 193 17.79 -13.11 2.37
N LEU A 194 19.03 -12.74 2.69
CA LEU A 194 19.46 -11.36 2.95
C LEU A 194 19.79 -10.57 1.67
N ARG A 195 19.82 -11.24 0.51
CA ARG A 195 20.14 -10.58 -0.76
C ARG A 195 19.04 -9.60 -1.15
N PRO A 196 19.39 -8.42 -1.70
CA PRO A 196 18.39 -7.45 -2.12
C PRO A 196 17.52 -7.97 -3.29
N ASP A 197 18.04 -8.94 -4.07
CA ASP A 197 17.27 -9.61 -5.14
C ASP A 197 16.08 -10.40 -4.58
N VAL A 198 16.21 -10.99 -3.38
CA VAL A 198 15.13 -11.74 -2.69
C VAL A 198 14.05 -10.77 -2.18
N LEU A 199 14.46 -9.63 -1.62
CA LEU A 199 13.53 -8.57 -1.24
C LEU A 199 12.78 -8.03 -2.45
N CYS A 200 13.49 -7.75 -3.55
CA CYS A 200 12.89 -7.29 -4.80
C CYS A 200 11.92 -8.31 -5.39
N ALA A 201 12.28 -9.61 -5.40
CA ALA A 201 11.38 -10.67 -5.83
C ALA A 201 10.11 -10.71 -4.97
N THR A 202 10.24 -10.55 -3.65
CA THR A 202 9.10 -10.49 -2.72
C THR A 202 8.17 -9.31 -3.03
N GLN A 203 8.72 -8.10 -3.24
CA GLN A 203 7.94 -6.91 -3.59
C GLN A 203 7.28 -7.04 -4.97
N LEU A 204 7.95 -7.62 -5.97
CA LEU A 204 7.36 -7.92 -7.28
C LEU A 204 6.18 -8.90 -7.17
N LEU A 205 6.27 -9.92 -6.32
CA LEU A 205 5.12 -10.81 -6.07
C LEU A 205 3.98 -10.10 -5.33
N GLY A 206 4.28 -9.09 -4.51
CA GLY A 206 3.28 -8.16 -3.99
C GLY A 206 2.53 -7.42 -5.11
N ILE A 207 3.25 -6.89 -6.11
CA ILE A 207 2.65 -6.26 -7.30
C ILE A 207 1.81 -7.28 -8.09
N TYR A 208 2.29 -8.52 -8.23
CA TYR A 208 1.49 -9.58 -8.87
C TYR A 208 0.13 -9.77 -8.17
N GLU A 209 0.09 -9.82 -6.84
CA GLU A 209 -1.18 -10.00 -6.11
C GLU A 209 -2.10 -8.78 -6.23
N LEU A 210 -1.56 -7.55 -6.31
CA LEU A 210 -2.34 -6.36 -6.67
C LEU A 210 -3.00 -6.53 -8.05
N LEU A 211 -2.22 -6.95 -9.04
CA LEU A 211 -2.70 -7.18 -10.41
C LEU A 211 -3.59 -8.43 -10.53
N LYS A 212 -3.49 -9.40 -9.63
CA LYS A 212 -4.37 -10.57 -9.64
C LYS A 212 -5.74 -10.26 -9.03
N MET A 213 -5.88 -9.13 -8.32
CA MET A 213 -7.04 -8.83 -7.49
C MET A 213 -7.31 -9.99 -6.52
N SER A 214 -6.24 -10.52 -5.93
CA SER A 214 -6.33 -11.59 -4.94
C SER A 214 -7.01 -11.11 -3.65
N THR A 215 -7.27 -12.03 -2.74
CA THR A 215 -7.71 -11.67 -1.39
C THR A 215 -6.66 -10.80 -0.68
N GLU A 216 -7.13 -10.02 0.30
CA GLU A 216 -6.28 -9.19 1.18
C GLU A 216 -5.14 -9.97 1.80
N ASP A 217 -5.41 -11.22 2.17
CA ASP A 217 -4.43 -12.10 2.78
C ASP A 217 -3.19 -12.31 1.90
N ALA A 218 -3.37 -12.52 0.60
CA ALA A 218 -2.25 -12.84 -0.28
C ALA A 218 -1.28 -11.67 -0.45
N TRP A 219 -1.81 -10.48 -0.71
CA TRP A 219 -1.00 -9.27 -0.76
C TRP A 219 -0.33 -8.98 0.60
N ARG A 220 -1.09 -9.14 1.69
CA ARG A 220 -0.58 -8.95 3.05
C ARG A 220 0.60 -9.86 3.35
N TYR A 221 0.56 -11.14 2.95
CA TYR A 221 1.69 -12.05 3.17
C TYR A 221 3.00 -11.58 2.50
N HIS A 222 2.93 -11.07 1.26
CA HIS A 222 4.13 -10.51 0.61
C HIS A 222 4.58 -9.20 1.25
N SER A 223 3.63 -8.33 1.64
CA SER A 223 3.93 -7.08 2.33
C SER A 223 4.61 -7.32 3.69
N THR A 224 4.01 -8.14 4.55
CA THR A 224 4.57 -8.53 5.85
C THR A 224 5.89 -9.29 5.67
N GLY A 225 6.01 -10.13 4.64
CA GLY A 225 7.24 -10.84 4.29
C GLY A 225 8.38 -9.88 3.91
N ALA A 226 8.10 -8.87 3.08
CA ALA A 226 9.06 -7.82 2.73
C ALA A 226 9.44 -6.97 3.96
N THR A 227 8.48 -6.63 4.82
CA THR A 227 8.74 -5.97 6.11
C THR A 227 9.71 -6.78 6.98
N ALA A 228 9.46 -8.09 7.12
CA ALA A 228 10.33 -8.99 7.88
C ALA A 228 11.74 -9.10 7.27
N LEU A 229 11.84 -9.17 5.93
CA LEU A 229 13.13 -9.17 5.23
C LEU A 229 13.90 -7.87 5.40
N ILE A 230 13.23 -6.70 5.32
CA ILE A 230 13.86 -5.40 5.57
C ILE A 230 14.42 -5.36 6.99
N LYS A 231 13.60 -5.74 7.98
CA LYS A 231 14.02 -5.79 9.39
C LYS A 231 15.19 -6.76 9.60
N LEU A 232 15.16 -7.93 8.98
CA LEU A 232 16.21 -8.95 9.07
C LEU A 232 17.52 -8.52 8.40
N ARG A 233 17.45 -7.83 7.26
CA ARG A 233 18.62 -7.27 6.56
C ARG A 233 19.29 -6.17 7.38
N GLY A 234 18.51 -5.44 8.17
CA GLY A 234 18.99 -4.36 9.02
C GLY A 234 19.39 -3.10 8.24
N PRO A 235 19.60 -1.98 8.95
CA PRO A 235 19.90 -0.69 8.33
C PRO A 235 21.27 -0.67 7.64
N GLY A 236 22.22 -1.51 8.09
CA GLY A 236 23.55 -1.65 7.49
C GLY A 236 23.56 -2.33 6.10
N ARG A 237 22.42 -2.80 5.59
CA ARG A 237 22.29 -3.32 4.22
C ARG A 237 21.43 -2.41 3.34
N CYS A 238 21.45 -1.12 3.62
CA CYS A 238 20.83 -0.05 2.87
C CYS A 238 21.92 0.87 2.27
N GLU A 239 22.90 0.28 1.58
CA GLU A 239 24.11 0.99 1.15
C GLU A 239 23.96 1.49 -0.29
N THR A 240 23.51 0.61 -1.18
CA THR A 240 23.36 0.94 -2.60
C THR A 240 22.04 1.67 -2.89
N ASP A 241 22.00 2.45 -3.97
CA ASP A 241 20.76 3.15 -4.36
C ASP A 241 19.60 2.19 -4.64
N PHE A 242 19.89 0.96 -5.11
CA PHE A 242 18.86 -0.08 -5.26
C PHE A 242 18.26 -0.50 -3.92
N GLU A 243 19.11 -0.71 -2.91
CA GLU A 243 18.64 -1.12 -1.59
C GLU A 243 17.86 -0.01 -0.90
N LYS A 244 18.30 1.24 -1.07
CA LYS A 244 17.58 2.44 -0.65
C LYS A 244 16.22 2.52 -1.32
N ALA A 245 16.14 2.28 -2.64
CA ALA A 245 14.89 2.26 -3.38
C ALA A 245 13.92 1.19 -2.86
N LEU A 246 14.41 -0.03 -2.58
CA LEU A 246 13.60 -1.12 -2.03
C LEU A 246 13.06 -0.82 -0.62
N VAL A 247 13.86 -0.18 0.23
CA VAL A 247 13.41 0.22 1.58
C VAL A 247 12.39 1.35 1.46
N LEU A 248 12.69 2.39 0.67
CA LEU A 248 11.85 3.56 0.50
C LEU A 248 10.44 3.21 -0.01
N SER A 249 10.35 2.33 -1.01
CA SER A 249 9.06 1.84 -1.55
C SER A 249 8.19 1.15 -0.50
N HIS A 250 8.78 0.67 0.60
CA HIS A 250 8.10 -0.11 1.63
C HIS A 250 7.78 0.68 2.90
N VAL A 251 8.32 1.90 3.09
CA VAL A 251 8.19 2.67 4.33
C VAL A 251 6.73 2.89 4.73
N GLY A 252 5.89 3.28 3.77
CA GLY A 252 4.46 3.51 4.03
C GLY A 252 3.72 2.25 4.47
N GLN A 253 4.10 1.08 3.95
CA GLN A 253 3.52 -0.20 4.34
C GLN A 253 3.94 -0.60 5.76
N ILE A 254 5.23 -0.42 6.10
CA ILE A 254 5.73 -0.67 7.46
C ILE A 254 5.03 0.23 8.47
N PHE A 255 4.87 1.51 8.15
CA PHE A 255 4.14 2.48 8.96
C PHE A 255 2.68 2.08 9.17
N HIS A 256 1.94 1.77 8.09
CA HIS A 256 0.54 1.38 8.19
C HIS A 256 0.35 0.05 8.93
N GLU A 257 1.21 -0.93 8.70
CA GLU A 257 1.14 -2.22 9.39
C GLU A 257 1.37 -2.04 10.90
N ALA A 258 2.34 -1.23 11.30
CA ALA A 258 2.60 -0.91 12.71
C ALA A 258 1.37 -0.28 13.40
N LEU A 259 0.66 0.64 12.72
CA LEU A 259 -0.61 1.18 13.24
C LEU A 259 -1.70 0.09 13.30
N ASN A 260 -1.84 -0.70 12.24
CA ASN A 260 -2.89 -1.72 12.13
C ASN A 260 -2.79 -2.78 13.22
N ILE A 261 -1.60 -3.28 13.54
CA ILE A 261 -1.39 -4.29 14.59
C ILE A 261 -1.04 -3.68 15.96
N ASN A 262 -1.12 -2.35 16.07
CA ASN A 262 -0.81 -1.58 17.28
C ASN A 262 0.56 -1.94 17.87
N GLN A 263 1.61 -1.78 17.08
CA GLN A 263 3.01 -2.00 17.45
C GLN A 263 3.87 -0.78 17.12
N THR A 264 5.08 -0.75 17.67
CA THR A 264 6.09 0.24 17.30
C THR A 264 6.61 -0.03 15.88
N CYS A 265 7.07 1.02 15.21
CA CYS A 265 7.66 0.92 13.88
C CYS A 265 9.17 0.91 14.00
N PHE A 266 9.85 -0.19 13.62
CA PHE A 266 11.32 -0.27 13.75
C PHE A 266 12.07 0.79 12.94
N LEU A 267 11.43 1.43 11.96
CA LEU A 267 12.02 2.53 11.21
C LEU A 267 12.18 3.80 12.06
N SER A 268 11.59 3.89 13.26
CA SER A 268 11.82 4.99 14.19
C SER A 268 13.21 4.96 14.82
N ASP A 269 13.88 3.81 14.84
CA ASP A 269 15.19 3.63 15.48
C ASP A 269 16.27 4.44 14.76
N ASP A 270 17.22 5.00 15.50
CA ASP A 270 18.23 5.92 14.97
C ASP A 270 19.03 5.37 13.78
N PRO A 271 19.47 4.09 13.77
CA PRO A 271 20.16 3.53 12.61
C PRO A 271 19.30 3.49 11.34
N TRP A 272 17.99 3.24 11.47
CA TRP A 272 17.06 3.27 10.33
C TRP A 272 16.77 4.69 9.87
N GLN A 273 16.65 5.63 10.81
CA GLN A 273 16.50 7.05 10.51
C GLN A 273 17.72 7.59 9.76
N ALA A 274 18.94 7.18 10.14
CA ALA A 274 20.16 7.52 9.42
C ALA A 274 20.16 6.93 8.00
N ALA A 275 19.76 5.66 7.84
CA ALA A 275 19.64 5.03 6.52
C ALA A 275 18.66 5.77 5.60
N LEU A 276 17.47 6.14 6.10
CA LEU A 276 16.47 6.90 5.33
C LEU A 276 16.96 8.30 4.95
N ARG A 277 17.65 9.01 5.84
CA ARG A 277 18.23 10.33 5.53
C ARG A 277 19.43 10.27 4.59
N SER A 278 20.04 9.10 4.41
CA SER A 278 21.14 8.89 3.45
C SER A 278 20.66 8.71 2.00
N ILE A 279 19.35 8.70 1.77
CA ILE A 279 18.76 8.60 0.43
C ILE A 279 19.04 9.91 -0.32
N PRO A 280 19.66 9.87 -1.52
CA PRO A 280 19.93 11.08 -2.28
C PRO A 280 18.64 11.81 -2.69
N THR A 281 18.55 13.11 -2.38
CA THR A 281 17.35 13.93 -2.60
C THR A 281 17.41 14.88 -3.79
N THR A 282 18.21 14.53 -4.81
CA THR A 282 18.52 15.40 -5.97
C THR A 282 17.42 15.50 -7.03
N ASP A 283 16.27 14.89 -6.81
CA ASP A 283 15.18 14.84 -7.79
C ASP A 283 14.26 16.06 -7.74
N ASN A 284 13.33 16.09 -8.69
CA ASN A 284 12.17 16.98 -8.70
C ASN A 284 11.51 17.06 -7.32
N LEU A 285 11.05 18.26 -6.96
CA LEU A 285 10.37 18.48 -5.69
C LEU A 285 9.10 17.62 -5.63
N PHE A 286 8.90 16.95 -4.49
CA PHE A 286 7.84 15.97 -4.23
C PHE A 286 7.94 14.64 -5.00
N SER A 287 9.00 14.36 -5.75
CA SER A 287 9.30 12.97 -6.13
C SER A 287 9.52 12.08 -4.90
N ASP A 288 9.35 10.76 -5.03
CA ASP A 288 9.42 9.83 -3.90
C ASP A 288 10.76 9.90 -3.11
N ARG A 289 11.87 10.27 -3.77
CA ARG A 289 13.17 10.48 -3.11
C ARG A 289 13.52 11.93 -2.80
N SER A 290 12.60 12.88 -2.95
CA SER A 290 12.85 14.30 -2.66
C SER A 290 12.89 14.62 -1.16
N GLU A 291 13.54 15.73 -0.81
CA GLU A 291 13.66 16.19 0.59
C GLU A 291 12.31 16.33 1.32
N PRO A 292 11.24 16.90 0.72
CA PRO A 292 9.92 16.94 1.37
C PRO A 292 9.39 15.55 1.73
N ILE A 293 9.60 14.54 0.86
CA ILE A 293 9.10 13.19 1.10
C ILE A 293 9.94 12.48 2.16
N ILE A 294 11.26 12.53 2.08
CA ILE A 294 12.15 11.88 3.05
C ILE A 294 12.00 12.49 4.45
N SER A 295 11.92 13.81 4.56
CA SER A 295 11.71 14.50 5.84
C SER A 295 10.33 14.18 6.46
N LEU A 296 9.28 14.08 5.64
CA LEU A 296 7.97 13.63 6.10
C LEU A 296 8.03 12.19 6.60
N LEU A 297 8.54 11.26 5.78
CA LEU A 297 8.60 9.83 6.10
C LEU A 297 9.41 9.54 7.38
N THR A 298 10.54 10.22 7.56
CA THR A 298 11.36 10.06 8.77
C THR A 298 10.65 10.56 10.03
N THR A 299 9.85 11.62 9.91
CA THR A 299 9.03 12.15 11.01
C THR A 299 7.90 11.19 11.38
N VAL A 300 7.13 10.71 10.40
CA VAL A 300 5.92 9.90 10.67
C VAL A 300 6.23 8.51 11.22
N CYS A 301 7.44 7.97 10.99
CA CYS A 301 7.85 6.66 11.52
C CYS A 301 7.78 6.56 13.05
N ARG A 302 7.79 7.69 13.78
CA ARG A 302 7.66 7.73 15.26
C ARG A 302 6.21 7.65 15.75
N VAL A 303 5.24 7.97 14.90
CA VAL A 303 3.82 8.04 15.30
C VAL A 303 3.27 6.70 15.83
N PRO A 304 3.60 5.52 15.26
CA PRO A 304 3.09 4.24 15.77
C PRO A 304 3.49 3.96 17.22
N GLU A 305 4.64 4.44 17.69
CA GLU A 305 5.04 4.31 19.09
C GLU A 305 4.06 5.02 20.03
N TYR A 306 3.68 6.25 19.70
CA TYR A 306 2.77 7.03 20.54
C TYR A 306 1.32 6.59 20.37
N PHE A 307 0.95 6.05 19.21
CA PHE A 307 -0.31 5.34 19.04
C PHE A 307 -0.39 4.12 19.99
N TYR A 308 0.67 3.31 20.03
CA TYR A 308 0.77 2.18 20.95
C TYR A 308 0.68 2.61 22.42
N LYS A 309 1.49 3.60 22.84
CA LYS A 309 1.50 4.11 24.22
C LYS A 309 0.14 4.67 24.63
N THR A 310 -0.50 5.46 23.77
CA THR A 310 -1.85 6.01 24.02
C THR A 310 -2.88 4.88 24.13
N THR A 311 -2.79 3.87 23.27
CA THR A 311 -3.66 2.69 23.33
C THR A 311 -3.48 1.92 24.63
N GLN A 312 -2.25 1.74 25.13
CA GLN A 312 -2.00 1.09 26.43
C GLN A 312 -2.62 1.90 27.57
N ILE A 313 -2.42 3.22 27.60
CA ILE A 313 -2.97 4.11 28.61
C ILE A 313 -4.51 4.01 28.65
N ILE A 314 -5.16 4.09 27.49
CA ILE A 314 -6.64 4.13 27.43
C ILE A 314 -7.26 2.76 27.67
N CYS A 315 -6.69 1.71 27.09
CA CYS A 315 -7.33 0.40 27.02
C CYS A 315 -6.92 -0.56 28.14
N VAL A 316 -5.75 -0.35 28.75
CA VAL A 316 -5.14 -1.25 29.73
C VAL A 316 -4.95 -0.54 31.06
N THR A 317 -4.13 0.52 31.11
CA THR A 317 -3.68 1.10 32.38
C THR A 317 -4.51 2.32 32.84
N ARG A 318 -5.73 2.48 32.36
CA ARG A 318 -6.50 3.74 32.50
C ARG A 318 -6.64 4.21 33.96
N HIS A 319 -6.79 3.27 34.89
CA HIS A 319 -7.02 3.54 36.31
C HIS A 319 -5.76 3.42 37.18
N ASP A 320 -4.65 3.00 36.58
CA ASP A 320 -3.37 2.68 37.21
C ASP A 320 -2.18 3.15 36.35
N THR A 321 -2.37 4.24 35.60
CA THR A 321 -1.32 4.77 34.72
C THR A 321 -0.17 5.30 35.56
N PRO A 322 1.09 4.90 35.29
CA PRO A 322 2.25 5.42 36.00
C PRO A 322 2.31 6.95 36.00
N ALA A 323 2.67 7.54 37.15
CA ALA A 323 2.81 8.98 37.29
C ALA A 323 3.80 9.54 36.24
N GLY A 324 3.42 10.66 35.61
CA GLY A 324 4.22 11.32 34.56
C GLY A 324 4.13 10.69 33.17
N LEU A 325 3.68 9.43 33.03
CA LEU A 325 3.63 8.76 31.72
C LEU A 325 2.69 9.48 30.73
N VAL A 326 1.53 9.96 31.19
CA VAL A 326 0.59 10.71 30.34
C VAL A 326 1.24 12.00 29.83
N ASP A 327 1.91 12.73 30.70
CA ASP A 327 2.59 13.99 30.35
C ASP A 327 3.76 13.74 29.39
N ASP A 328 4.55 12.69 29.62
CA ASP A 328 5.64 12.28 28.72
C ASP A 328 5.11 11.95 27.32
N VAL A 329 4.01 11.20 27.23
CA VAL A 329 3.39 10.86 25.94
C VAL A 329 2.80 12.11 25.27
N LYS A 330 2.12 12.98 26.02
CA LYS A 330 1.58 14.25 25.52
C LYS A 330 2.69 15.16 24.97
N ASN A 331 3.77 15.35 25.72
CA ASN A 331 4.89 16.19 25.32
C ASN A 331 5.52 15.70 24.01
N ASN A 332 5.73 14.40 23.87
CA ASN A 332 6.29 13.84 22.64
C ASN A 332 5.32 13.90 21.44
N LEU A 333 4.02 13.71 21.67
CA LEU A 333 3.00 13.92 20.63
C LEU A 333 2.95 15.38 20.16
N GLN A 334 3.11 16.34 21.09
CA GLN A 334 3.21 17.76 20.75
C GLN A 334 4.47 18.05 19.93
N LEU A 335 5.62 17.47 20.28
CA LEU A 335 6.85 17.60 19.49
C LEU A 335 6.67 17.08 18.05
N LEU A 336 6.08 15.88 17.88
CA LEU A 336 5.79 15.34 16.55
C LEU A 336 4.82 16.23 15.76
N ARG A 337 3.80 16.77 16.42
CA ARG A 337 2.85 17.71 15.82
C ARG A 337 3.54 19.00 15.37
N LEU A 338 4.45 19.54 16.16
CA LEU A 338 5.24 20.73 15.80
C LEU A 338 6.18 20.45 14.62
N GLN A 339 6.83 19.29 14.58
CA GLN A 339 7.67 18.88 13.45
C GLN A 339 6.85 18.77 12.16
N LEU A 340 5.65 18.19 12.22
CA LEU A 340 4.76 18.08 11.06
C LEU A 340 4.24 19.45 10.60
N LEU A 341 3.93 20.36 11.53
CA LEU A 341 3.55 21.73 11.22
C LEU A 341 4.70 22.49 10.57
N HIS A 342 5.92 22.36 11.11
CA HIS A 342 7.11 22.98 10.54
C HIS A 342 7.38 22.46 9.12
N TRP A 343 7.24 21.16 8.89
CA TRP A 343 7.29 20.57 7.55
C TRP A 343 6.27 21.21 6.61
N TYR A 344 5.01 21.37 7.05
CA TYR A 344 3.96 22.00 6.26
C TYR A 344 4.31 23.45 5.91
N GLU A 345 4.73 24.27 6.89
CA GLU A 345 5.09 25.66 6.65
C GLU A 345 6.29 25.80 5.70
N THR A 346 7.28 24.92 5.82
CA THR A 346 8.47 24.91 4.95
C THR A 346 8.14 24.60 3.49
N PHE A 347 7.15 23.73 3.20
CA PHE A 347 6.88 23.27 1.84
C PHE A 347 5.57 23.78 1.24
N PHE A 348 4.66 24.33 2.05
CA PHE A 348 3.35 24.82 1.64
C PHE A 348 3.00 26.21 2.21
N GLY A 349 3.81 26.75 3.13
CA GLY A 349 3.64 28.10 3.68
C GLY A 349 4.04 29.20 2.70
N PRO A 350 3.89 30.48 3.08
CA PRO A 350 4.17 31.62 2.20
C PRO A 350 5.59 31.63 1.61
N ALA A 351 6.55 31.14 2.39
CA ALA A 351 7.97 31.02 2.01
C ALA A 351 8.24 29.91 0.97
N SER A 352 7.28 29.03 0.67
CA SER A 352 7.45 27.98 -0.35
C SER A 352 7.53 28.54 -1.78
N SER A 353 7.30 29.85 -1.97
CA SER A 353 7.41 30.52 -3.26
C SER A 353 8.87 30.81 -3.67
N ASP A 354 9.81 30.68 -2.73
CA ASP A 354 11.24 30.97 -2.94
C ASP A 354 12.06 29.76 -3.45
N TYR A 355 11.44 28.58 -3.59
CA TYR A 355 12.15 27.43 -4.16
C TYR A 355 12.54 27.72 -5.62
N PRO A 356 13.75 27.32 -6.05
CA PRO A 356 14.16 27.44 -7.45
C PRO A 356 13.10 26.81 -8.36
N LYS A 357 13.04 27.20 -9.64
CA LYS A 357 12.15 26.62 -10.67
C LYS A 357 12.47 25.14 -10.96
N VAL A 358 12.44 24.30 -9.94
CA VAL A 358 12.50 22.84 -9.99
C VAL A 358 11.14 22.38 -10.47
N ALA A 359 11.11 21.38 -11.36
CA ALA A 359 9.86 20.77 -11.75
C ALA A 359 9.16 20.20 -10.50
N ILE A 360 7.93 20.63 -10.25
CA ILE A 360 7.10 20.12 -9.15
C ILE A 360 6.22 19.02 -9.74
N ASP A 361 6.29 17.83 -9.15
CA ASP A 361 5.27 16.82 -9.39
C ASP A 361 4.01 17.21 -8.60
N LYS A 362 3.00 17.69 -9.34
CA LYS A 362 1.76 18.18 -8.71
C LYS A 362 1.00 17.07 -8.01
N ASP A 363 0.95 15.88 -8.59
CA ASP A 363 0.14 14.80 -8.01
C ASP A 363 0.79 14.28 -6.74
N ARG A 364 2.10 14.05 -6.80
CA ARG A 364 2.88 13.67 -5.61
C ARG A 364 2.85 14.72 -4.51
N LYS A 365 2.84 16.01 -4.87
CA LYS A 365 2.67 17.09 -3.90
C LYS A 365 1.36 16.96 -3.14
N HIS A 366 0.24 16.71 -3.83
CA HIS A 366 -1.07 16.53 -3.19
C HIS A 366 -1.16 15.22 -2.40
N GLU A 367 -0.53 14.14 -2.88
CA GLU A 367 -0.42 12.89 -2.14
C GLU A 367 0.35 13.07 -0.81
N ALA A 368 1.49 13.75 -0.84
CA ALA A 368 2.27 14.08 0.35
C ALA A 368 1.48 14.99 1.31
N LEU A 369 0.81 16.00 0.77
CA LEU A 369 -0.04 16.91 1.54
C LEU A 369 -1.18 16.15 2.23
N GLY A 370 -1.92 15.32 1.49
CA GLY A 370 -2.98 14.49 2.07
C GLY A 370 -2.45 13.51 3.11
N PHE A 371 -1.25 12.97 2.91
CA PHE A 371 -0.60 12.08 3.90
C PHE A 371 -0.28 12.84 5.19
N SER A 372 0.28 14.05 5.08
CA SER A 372 0.55 14.91 6.23
C SER A 372 -0.72 15.24 7.02
N PHE A 373 -1.83 15.55 6.35
CA PHE A 373 -3.11 15.80 7.03
C PHE A 373 -3.66 14.54 7.71
N ALA A 374 -3.51 13.37 7.09
CA ALA A 374 -3.92 12.11 7.69
C ALA A 374 -3.14 11.81 8.98
N VAL A 375 -1.82 12.08 9.00
CA VAL A 375 -1.00 11.95 10.21
C VAL A 375 -1.35 13.03 11.25
N SER A 376 -1.61 14.26 10.82
CA SER A 376 -2.07 15.35 11.70
C SER A 376 -3.35 14.97 12.43
N ILE A 377 -4.31 14.33 11.75
CA ILE A 377 -5.54 13.81 12.37
C ILE A 377 -5.20 12.84 13.50
N ILE A 378 -4.31 11.86 13.24
CA ILE A 378 -3.92 10.87 14.25
C ILE A 378 -3.29 11.56 15.46
N LEU A 379 -2.29 12.41 15.25
CA LEU A 379 -1.59 13.13 16.34
C LEU A 379 -2.54 13.97 17.19
N ASN A 380 -3.40 14.76 16.55
CA ASN A 380 -4.36 15.61 17.24
C ASN A 380 -5.38 14.78 18.03
N ARG A 381 -5.85 13.66 17.46
CA ARG A 381 -6.78 12.79 18.16
C ARG A 381 -6.13 12.08 19.34
N LEU A 382 -4.88 11.62 19.22
CA LEU A 382 -4.16 11.03 20.35
C LEU A 382 -3.98 12.03 21.50
N LEU A 383 -3.62 13.29 21.20
CA LEU A 383 -3.56 14.37 22.21
C LEU A 383 -4.91 14.61 22.87
N PHE A 384 -5.98 14.71 22.07
CA PHE A 384 -7.34 14.81 22.59
C PHE A 384 -7.72 13.63 23.47
N CYS A 385 -7.30 12.40 23.12
CA CYS A 385 -7.62 11.22 23.93
C CYS A 385 -7.02 11.27 25.34
N LEU A 386 -5.80 11.80 25.46
CA LEU A 386 -5.05 11.81 26.72
C LEU A 386 -5.49 12.96 27.62
N ASP A 387 -5.89 14.09 27.03
CA ASP A 387 -6.43 15.23 27.78
C ASP A 387 -7.41 16.04 26.90
N PRO A 388 -8.69 15.64 26.85
CA PRO A 388 -9.73 16.25 26.03
C PRO A 388 -10.07 17.70 26.43
N VAL A 389 -9.80 18.08 27.68
CA VAL A 389 -10.10 19.42 28.20
C VAL A 389 -9.04 20.39 27.72
N GLU A 390 -7.76 20.09 27.96
CA GLU A 390 -6.64 20.93 27.51
C GLU A 390 -6.50 20.89 25.98
N ASN A 391 -6.62 19.72 25.37
CA ASN A 391 -6.43 19.51 23.93
C ASN A 391 -7.74 19.63 23.13
N ALA A 392 -8.69 20.36 23.68
CA ALA A 392 -9.94 20.75 23.06
C ALA A 392 -9.86 21.15 21.57
N PRO A 393 -8.91 22.03 21.15
CA PRO A 393 -8.83 22.48 19.76
C PRO A 393 -8.25 21.42 18.81
N CYS A 394 -7.68 20.34 19.34
CA CYS A 394 -7.10 19.28 18.53
C CYS A 394 -8.17 18.54 17.73
N GLU A 395 -9.36 18.30 18.30
CA GLU A 395 -10.45 17.64 17.56
C GLU A 395 -11.00 18.53 16.43
N GLU A 396 -11.06 19.85 16.62
CA GLU A 396 -11.38 20.79 15.55
C GLU A 396 -10.31 20.77 14.45
N THR A 397 -9.02 20.76 14.84
CA THR A 397 -7.89 20.66 13.91
C THR A 397 -7.93 19.35 13.10
N ALA A 398 -8.33 18.24 13.73
CA ALA A 398 -8.52 16.96 13.07
C ALA A 398 -9.66 17.01 12.04
N GLN A 399 -10.80 17.59 12.39
CA GLN A 399 -11.93 17.78 11.47
C GLN A 399 -11.55 18.69 10.28
N ASN A 400 -10.86 19.80 10.54
CA ASN A 400 -10.37 20.70 9.49
C ASN A 400 -9.38 19.99 8.54
N SER A 401 -8.47 19.18 9.09
CA SER A 401 -7.55 18.36 8.30
C SER A 401 -8.30 17.32 7.45
N ALA A 402 -9.36 16.71 7.99
CA ALA A 402 -10.20 15.77 7.26
C ALA A 402 -10.93 16.44 6.09
N LEU A 403 -11.47 17.65 6.30
CA LEU A 403 -12.08 18.44 5.23
C LEU A 403 -11.08 18.79 4.14
N LYS A 404 -9.86 19.21 4.50
CA LYS A 404 -8.79 19.49 3.52
C LYS A 404 -8.43 18.27 2.68
N ILE A 405 -8.35 17.08 3.28
CA ILE A 405 -8.13 15.82 2.52
C ILE A 405 -9.26 15.60 1.49
N LEU A 406 -10.52 15.85 1.85
CA LEU A 406 -11.64 15.71 0.93
C LEU A 406 -11.64 16.80 -0.17
N MET A 407 -11.11 17.98 0.12
CA MET A 407 -10.96 19.07 -0.88
C MET A 407 -9.90 18.74 -1.93
N ILE A 408 -8.75 18.18 -1.53
CA ILE A 408 -7.70 17.73 -2.46
C ILE A 408 -8.28 16.82 -3.54
N ALA A 409 -9.22 15.94 -3.17
CA ALA A 409 -9.89 15.02 -4.09
C ALA A 409 -10.72 15.73 -5.17
N ASN A 410 -11.25 16.91 -4.87
CA ASN A 410 -12.25 17.59 -5.69
C ASN A 410 -11.64 18.63 -6.64
N GLN A 411 -10.38 19.06 -6.45
CA GLN A 411 -9.87 20.27 -7.11
C GLN A 411 -8.40 20.20 -7.61
N GLU A 412 -7.60 19.19 -7.25
CA GLU A 412 -6.14 19.38 -7.28
C GLU A 412 -5.29 18.29 -7.99
N LEU A 413 -5.85 17.12 -8.33
CA LEU A 413 -5.10 16.02 -8.95
C LEU A 413 -5.31 15.96 -10.47
N SER A 414 -4.24 15.73 -11.23
CA SER A 414 -4.19 15.79 -12.70
C SER A 414 -4.99 14.67 -13.38
N ALA A 415 -5.10 13.52 -12.70
CA ALA A 415 -5.95 12.40 -13.09
C ALA A 415 -6.79 11.92 -11.89
N VAL A 416 -8.12 11.84 -12.08
CA VAL A 416 -9.07 11.29 -11.08
C VAL A 416 -8.62 9.90 -10.61
N SER A 417 -8.02 9.12 -11.51
CA SER A 417 -7.59 7.76 -11.18
C SER A 417 -6.39 7.69 -10.23
N GLN A 418 -5.38 8.54 -10.41
CA GLN A 418 -4.25 8.58 -9.47
C GLN A 418 -4.71 9.03 -8.08
N ALA A 419 -5.58 10.03 -8.03
CA ALA A 419 -6.19 10.49 -6.78
C ALA A 419 -6.88 9.35 -6.03
N GLU A 420 -7.73 8.60 -6.72
CA GLU A 420 -8.44 7.48 -6.11
C GLU A 420 -7.49 6.38 -5.60
N LEU A 421 -6.45 6.01 -6.37
CA LEU A 421 -5.49 4.98 -5.97
C LEU A 421 -4.66 5.38 -4.76
N PHE A 422 -4.02 6.56 -4.81
CA PHE A 422 -2.99 6.95 -3.86
C PHE A 422 -3.56 7.69 -2.64
N MET A 423 -4.79 8.20 -2.72
CA MET A 423 -5.47 8.86 -1.59
C MET A 423 -6.43 7.95 -0.81
N ALA A 424 -6.65 6.71 -1.25
CA ALA A 424 -7.65 5.79 -0.67
C ALA A 424 -7.63 5.71 0.87
N ILE A 425 -6.45 5.47 1.46
CA ILE A 425 -6.30 5.40 2.93
C ILE A 425 -6.61 6.76 3.57
N LYS A 426 -6.13 7.85 2.97
CA LYS A 426 -6.31 9.22 3.48
C LYS A 426 -7.80 9.58 3.49
N PHE A 427 -8.54 9.21 2.45
CA PHE A 427 -10.00 9.34 2.42
C PHE A 427 -10.70 8.52 3.49
N LYS A 428 -10.25 7.29 3.76
CA LYS A 428 -10.77 6.49 4.87
C LYS A 428 -10.57 7.21 6.20
N VAL A 429 -9.35 7.70 6.47
CA VAL A 429 -9.03 8.48 7.69
C VAL A 429 -9.95 9.69 7.81
N ALA A 430 -10.09 10.49 6.75
CA ALA A 430 -10.93 11.70 6.76
C ALA A 430 -12.41 11.38 7.00
N LYS A 431 -12.97 10.40 6.29
CA LYS A 431 -14.38 10.00 6.42
C LYS A 431 -14.69 9.46 7.82
N VAL A 432 -13.83 8.60 8.36
CA VAL A 432 -14.00 8.06 9.72
C VAL A 432 -13.88 9.17 10.77
N THR A 433 -12.98 10.14 10.56
CA THR A 433 -12.83 11.31 11.44
C THR A 433 -14.12 12.09 11.55
N LEU A 434 -14.69 12.49 10.40
CA LEU A 434 -15.95 13.24 10.37
C LEU A 434 -17.12 12.41 10.91
N ALA A 435 -17.19 11.11 10.61
CA ALA A 435 -18.26 10.24 11.08
C ALA A 435 -18.26 9.99 12.61
N THR A 436 -17.14 10.26 13.30
CA THR A 436 -17.00 10.08 14.75
C THR A 436 -16.97 11.40 15.52
N ALA A 437 -16.93 12.54 14.82
CA ALA A 437 -16.75 13.87 15.40
C ALA A 437 -17.82 14.26 16.43
N GLU A 438 -19.09 14.01 16.11
CA GLU A 438 -20.23 14.33 17.00
C GLU A 438 -20.11 13.59 18.33
N ARG A 439 -19.88 12.27 18.28
CA ARG A 439 -19.71 11.43 19.47
C ARG A 439 -18.55 11.91 20.37
N TRP A 440 -17.45 12.34 19.77
CA TRP A 440 -16.29 12.86 20.51
C TRP A 440 -16.61 14.19 21.20
N ARG A 441 -17.35 15.07 20.51
CA ARG A 441 -17.79 16.37 21.02
C ARG A 441 -18.82 16.23 22.15
N ASP A 442 -19.85 15.42 21.95
CA ASP A 442 -20.95 15.23 22.90
C ASP A 442 -20.48 14.64 24.22
N TRP A 443 -19.59 13.64 24.14
CA TRP A 443 -19.01 13.05 25.33
C TRP A 443 -18.22 14.09 26.13
N ARG A 444 -17.39 14.91 25.45
CA ARG A 444 -16.61 15.95 26.12
C ARG A 444 -17.50 16.99 26.79
N LEU A 445 -18.53 17.49 26.10
CA LEU A 445 -19.46 18.47 26.66
C LEU A 445 -20.16 17.92 27.91
N SER A 446 -20.57 16.65 27.87
CA SER A 446 -21.17 15.95 29.01
C SER A 446 -20.18 15.80 30.18
N ALA A 447 -18.93 15.45 29.89
CA ALA A 447 -17.87 15.31 30.88
C ALA A 447 -17.52 16.65 31.55
N CYS A 448 -17.39 17.73 30.77
CA CYS A 448 -17.18 19.09 31.29
C CYS A 448 -18.33 19.56 32.20
N ALA A 449 -19.58 19.23 31.86
CA ALA A 449 -20.74 19.58 32.69
C ALA A 449 -20.77 18.81 34.03
N GLN A 450 -20.21 17.60 34.07
CA GLN A 450 -20.12 16.75 35.27
C GLN A 450 -18.85 17.03 36.11
N SER A 451 -17.82 17.62 35.49
CA SER A 451 -16.48 17.89 36.04
C SER A 451 -16.43 18.93 37.15
N GLY A 452 -17.53 19.62 37.48
CA GLY A 452 -17.58 20.54 38.64
C GLY A 452 -17.25 19.88 39.99
N LEU A 453 -17.04 18.56 40.03
CA LEU A 453 -16.83 17.74 41.23
C LEU A 453 -15.61 16.78 41.17
N LEU A 454 -14.83 16.74 40.08
CA LEU A 454 -13.74 15.75 39.91
C LEU A 454 -12.39 16.42 39.62
N THR A 455 -11.37 16.08 40.41
CA THR A 455 -9.96 16.52 40.30
C THR A 455 -9.08 15.59 39.46
N GLU A 456 -9.63 14.50 38.89
CA GLU A 456 -8.88 13.53 38.08
C GLU A 456 -8.77 13.96 36.61
N SER A 457 -7.61 13.71 35.99
CA SER A 457 -7.39 13.93 34.56
C SER A 457 -8.38 13.13 33.70
N LEU A 458 -9.19 13.82 32.90
CA LEU A 458 -10.28 13.24 32.12
C LEU A 458 -9.80 12.52 30.85
N ILE A 459 -9.15 11.36 30.96
CA ILE A 459 -8.78 10.57 29.76
C ILE A 459 -10.04 10.15 28.99
N MET A 460 -10.03 10.13 27.66
CA MET A 460 -11.20 9.74 26.85
C MET A 460 -11.60 8.27 27.06
N PRO A 461 -12.89 7.93 27.24
CA PRO A 461 -13.37 6.57 27.48
C PRO A 461 -12.91 5.54 26.44
N LYS A 462 -12.56 4.35 26.94
CA LYS A 462 -12.12 3.21 26.14
C LYS A 462 -13.08 2.90 24.99
N ASN A 463 -14.39 2.91 25.23
CA ASN A 463 -15.39 2.57 24.20
C ASN A 463 -15.45 3.57 23.03
N ILE A 464 -15.13 4.84 23.26
CA ILE A 464 -15.08 5.87 22.20
C ILE A 464 -13.80 5.71 21.39
N PHE A 465 -12.66 5.53 22.06
CA PHE A 465 -11.38 5.29 21.42
C PHE A 465 -11.38 4.00 20.57
N VAL A 466 -11.92 2.90 21.13
CA VAL A 466 -12.00 1.61 20.44
C VAL A 466 -12.93 1.67 19.23
N ASP A 467 -14.04 2.41 19.28
CA ASP A 467 -14.92 2.62 18.11
C ASP A 467 -14.17 3.31 16.96
N TRP A 468 -13.35 4.32 17.26
CA TRP A 468 -12.49 4.96 16.26
C TRP A 468 -11.50 3.96 15.66
N CYS A 469 -10.79 3.19 16.48
CA CYS A 469 -9.83 2.17 16.03
C CYS A 469 -10.51 1.09 15.17
N GLN A 470 -11.68 0.59 15.59
CA GLN A 470 -12.43 -0.44 14.85
C GLN A 470 -12.88 0.06 13.47
N ARG A 471 -13.35 1.30 13.36
CA ARG A 471 -13.72 1.90 12.06
C ARG A 471 -12.51 2.08 11.14
N MET A 472 -11.34 2.31 11.72
CA MET A 472 -10.08 2.37 10.99
C MET A 472 -9.55 0.98 10.60
N GLY A 473 -9.96 -0.08 11.31
CA GLY A 473 -9.42 -1.43 11.16
C GLY A 473 -8.12 -1.64 11.94
N TRP A 474 -7.90 -0.85 12.99
CA TRP A 474 -6.75 -0.96 13.89
C TRP A 474 -7.05 -1.88 15.06
N GLU A 475 -6.12 -2.77 15.35
CA GLU A 475 -6.18 -3.65 16.49
C GLU A 475 -6.06 -2.85 17.80
N THR A 476 -6.82 -3.28 18.80
CA THR A 476 -6.71 -2.78 20.17
C THR A 476 -6.61 -3.97 21.11
N PRO A 477 -5.97 -3.84 22.29
CA PRO A 477 -5.90 -4.92 23.26
C PRO A 477 -7.30 -5.48 23.54
N ARG A 478 -7.47 -6.79 23.31
CA ARG A 478 -8.72 -7.49 23.63
C ARG A 478 -8.94 -7.41 25.14
N GLN A 479 -10.20 -7.32 25.57
CA GLN A 479 -10.51 -7.49 26.99
C GLN A 479 -10.00 -8.87 27.42
N PRO A 480 -9.31 -8.97 28.56
CA PRO A 480 -9.02 -10.27 29.17
C PRO A 480 -10.30 -11.06 29.46
#